data_AF-A0A941UU39-F1
#
_entry.id   AF-A0A941UU39-F1
#
_cell.length_a   1.000
_cell.length_b   1.000
_cell.length_c   1.000
_cell.angle_alpha   90.00
_cell.angle_beta   90.00
_cell.angle_gamma   90.00
#
_symmetry.space_group_name_H-M   'P 1'
#
loop_
_entity.id
_entity.type
_entity.pdbx_description
1 polymer ?
#
loop_
_entity_poly.entity_id
_entity_poly.type
_entity_poly.pdbx_seq_one_letter_code
_entity_poly.pdbx_strand_id
1 'polypeptide(L)'
;MARSKSDIANSAIRIFLQDVGRYYDTARGFDPFVPKVSQKDELLIFFNHECCYCGAQISRKSISLDHLIAMNKAALGLHAWGNVVPCCHSCNNEKQQKNWEEFLLSKASPDLSSIRKKRIQDFVAAKQYDPNLNLHEFAGNLYEDVGEVAMTLINLRYKQAENGIQQLLKPN
;
A
#
# COMPACT_ATOMS: atom_id res chain seq x y z
N MET A 1 7.45 -14.00 -14.73
CA MET A 1 6.19 -13.48 -15.32
C MET A 1 6.52 -12.20 -16.07
N ALA A 2 6.12 -12.08 -17.34
CA ALA A 2 6.27 -10.82 -18.06
C ALA A 2 5.45 -9.75 -17.33
N ARG A 3 6.08 -8.66 -16.89
CA ARG A 3 5.36 -7.54 -16.27
C ARG A 3 4.48 -6.91 -17.34
N SER A 4 3.17 -6.94 -17.11
CA SER A 4 2.17 -6.33 -17.97
C SER A 4 2.25 -4.80 -17.89
N LYS A 5 1.64 -4.09 -18.86
CA LYS A 5 1.39 -2.64 -18.79
C LYS A 5 0.83 -2.24 -17.42
N SER A 6 -0.14 -3.02 -16.92
CA SER A 6 -0.78 -2.81 -15.63
C SER A 6 0.18 -2.95 -14.45
N ASP A 7 1.19 -3.83 -14.51
CA ASP A 7 2.16 -3.98 -13.41
C ASP A 7 3.07 -2.76 -13.26
N ILE A 8 3.47 -2.15 -14.38
CA ILE A 8 4.27 -0.93 -14.41
C ILE A 8 3.43 0.23 -13.88
N ALA A 9 2.22 0.40 -14.41
CA ALA A 9 1.29 1.44 -13.98
C ALA A 9 0.92 1.33 -12.49
N ASN A 10 0.62 0.12 -12.00
CA ASN A 10 0.37 -0.12 -10.58
C ASN A 10 1.59 0.19 -9.69
N SER A 11 2.80 0.00 -10.21
CA SER A 11 4.02 0.37 -9.48
C SER A 11 4.15 1.89 -9.38
N ALA A 12 3.84 2.63 -10.44
CA ALA A 12 3.80 4.09 -10.41
C ALA A 12 2.74 4.62 -9.43
N ILE A 13 1.55 4.02 -9.40
CA ILE A 13 0.52 4.36 -8.39
C ILE A 13 1.04 4.19 -6.97
N ARG A 14 1.71 3.07 -6.66
CA ARG A 14 2.25 2.83 -5.31
C ARG A 14 3.29 3.87 -4.92
N ILE A 15 4.19 4.24 -5.83
CA ILE A 15 5.21 5.28 -5.59
C ILE A 15 4.50 6.62 -5.33
N PHE A 16 3.55 6.99 -6.19
CA PHE A 16 2.77 8.21 -6.03
C PHE A 16 2.06 8.28 -4.67
N LEU A 17 1.36 7.22 -4.26
CA LEU A 17 0.67 7.17 -2.96
C LEU A 17 1.63 7.17 -1.76
N GLN A 18 2.86 6.66 -1.92
CA GLN A 18 3.90 6.79 -0.90
C GLN A 18 4.39 8.24 -0.78
N ASP A 19 4.59 8.92 -1.89
CA ASP A 19 5.11 10.30 -1.91
C ASP A 19 4.06 11.28 -1.39
N VAL A 20 2.81 11.13 -1.84
CA VAL A 20 1.67 11.88 -1.29
C VAL A 20 1.51 11.58 0.20
N GLY A 21 1.65 10.32 0.63
CA GLY A 21 1.60 9.95 2.04
C GLY A 21 2.67 10.65 2.90
N ARG A 22 3.91 10.76 2.41
CA ARG A 22 4.98 11.48 3.13
C ARG A 22 4.69 12.97 3.27
N TYR A 23 4.23 13.61 2.20
CA TYR A 23 3.84 15.02 2.26
C TYR A 23 2.62 15.21 3.17
N TYR A 24 1.64 14.32 3.07
CA TYR A 24 0.44 14.32 3.91
C TYR A 24 0.82 14.29 5.39
N ASP A 25 1.66 13.34 5.82
CA ASP A 25 2.18 13.27 7.19
C ASP A 25 2.83 14.58 7.63
N THR A 26 3.68 15.15 6.78
CA THR A 26 4.38 16.41 7.06
C THR A 26 3.38 17.56 7.22
N ALA A 27 2.38 17.66 6.35
CA ALA A 27 1.39 18.73 6.34
C ALA A 27 0.50 18.74 7.59
N ARG A 28 0.23 17.57 8.19
CA ARG A 28 -0.45 17.46 9.50
C ARG A 28 0.51 17.46 10.71
N GLY A 29 1.79 17.77 10.51
CA GLY A 29 2.76 17.97 11.60
C GLY A 29 3.42 16.70 12.15
N PHE A 30 3.46 15.61 11.38
CA PHE A 30 4.09 14.35 11.76
C PHE A 30 5.39 14.11 10.99
N ASP A 31 6.38 13.43 11.60
CA ASP A 31 7.49 12.82 10.85
C ASP A 31 6.91 11.75 9.91
N PRO A 32 7.21 11.79 8.59
CA PRO A 32 6.68 10.84 7.63
C PRO A 32 6.88 9.39 8.05
N PHE A 33 5.84 8.57 7.91
CA PHE A 33 5.92 7.14 8.20
C PHE A 33 6.84 6.44 7.18
N VAL A 34 8.02 6.01 7.63
CA VAL A 34 9.07 5.34 6.82
C VAL A 34 9.64 4.14 7.58
N PRO A 35 8.75 3.21 7.95
CA PRO A 35 8.77 2.31 9.12
C PRO A 35 10.13 2.13 9.85
N LYS A 36 10.61 3.20 10.49
CA LYS A 36 11.79 3.17 11.37
C LYS A 36 11.50 2.32 12.62
N VAL A 37 12.54 1.91 13.34
CA VAL A 37 12.40 1.15 14.59
C VAL A 37 11.48 1.88 15.59
N SER A 38 11.70 3.19 15.80
CA SER A 38 10.88 4.01 16.68
C SER A 38 9.41 4.08 16.26
N GLN A 39 9.14 4.18 14.96
CA GLN A 39 7.77 4.25 14.43
C GLN A 39 7.04 2.91 14.57
N LYS A 40 7.75 1.79 14.37
CA LYS A 40 7.21 0.45 14.65
C LYS A 40 6.93 0.26 16.14
N ASP A 41 7.82 0.76 17.00
CA ASP A 41 7.62 0.71 18.45
C ASP A 41 6.40 1.54 18.86
N GLU A 42 6.19 2.71 18.27
CA GLU A 42 4.99 3.53 18.49
C GLU A 42 3.69 2.79 18.10
N LEU A 43 3.68 2.11 16.94
CA LEU A 43 2.55 1.26 16.54
C LEU A 43 2.32 0.12 17.55
N LEU A 44 3.38 -0.60 17.92
CA LEU A 44 3.26 -1.72 18.86
C LEU A 44 2.75 -1.24 20.22
N ILE A 45 3.26 -0.11 20.74
CA ILE A 45 2.81 0.46 22.01
C ILE A 45 1.33 0.84 21.93
N PHE A 46 0.90 1.55 20.87
CA PHE A 46 -0.49 1.97 20.73
C PHE A 46 -1.47 0.78 20.70
N PHE A 47 -1.06 -0.30 20.03
CA PHE A 47 -1.86 -1.52 19.87
C PHE A 47 -1.53 -2.60 20.91
N ASN A 48 -0.91 -2.25 22.04
CA ASN A 48 -0.58 -3.17 23.14
C ASN A 48 0.20 -4.43 22.71
N HIS A 49 1.07 -4.30 21.71
CA HIS A 49 1.83 -5.40 21.10
C HIS A 49 0.92 -6.50 20.54
N GLU A 50 -0.28 -6.15 20.10
CA GLU A 50 -1.24 -7.06 19.50
C GLU A 50 -1.50 -6.73 18.02
N CYS A 51 -1.78 -7.77 17.25
CA CYS A 51 -2.32 -7.62 15.90
C CYS A 51 -3.67 -6.88 15.97
N CYS A 52 -3.79 -5.77 15.25
CA CYS A 52 -5.01 -4.96 15.25
C CYS A 52 -6.28 -5.74 14.82
N TYR A 53 -6.12 -6.83 14.06
CA TYR A 53 -7.23 -7.65 13.57
C TYR A 53 -7.59 -8.82 14.49
N CYS A 54 -6.63 -9.72 14.76
CA CYS A 54 -6.89 -10.97 15.49
C CYS A 54 -6.50 -10.94 16.97
N GLY A 55 -5.81 -9.89 17.44
CA GLY A 55 -5.32 -9.78 18.82
C GLY A 55 -4.12 -10.68 19.15
N ALA A 56 -3.57 -11.40 18.18
CA ALA A 56 -2.37 -12.20 18.41
C ALA A 56 -1.18 -11.31 18.82
N GLN A 57 -0.41 -11.76 19.80
CA GLN A 57 0.78 -11.04 20.26
C GLN A 57 1.82 -10.94 19.15
N ILE A 58 2.34 -9.73 18.94
CA ILE A 58 3.34 -9.39 17.93
C ILE A 58 4.45 -8.56 18.57
N SER A 59 5.65 -8.70 18.04
CA SER A 59 6.83 -7.96 18.48
C SER A 59 7.47 -7.27 17.29
N ARG A 60 8.52 -6.48 17.53
CA ARG A 60 9.35 -5.92 16.45
C ARG A 60 9.82 -6.94 15.40
N LYS A 61 10.00 -8.21 15.78
CA LYS A 61 10.45 -9.28 14.87
C LYS A 61 9.31 -9.91 14.06
N SER A 62 8.08 -9.87 14.57
CA SER A 62 6.93 -10.57 13.98
C SER A 62 5.86 -9.63 13.41
N ILE A 63 5.97 -8.32 13.67
CA ILE A 63 5.10 -7.29 13.12
C ILE A 63 5.13 -7.30 11.59
N SER A 64 3.95 -7.30 11.00
CA SER A 64 3.70 -6.94 9.62
C SER A 64 2.96 -5.59 9.60
N LEU A 65 3.18 -4.80 8.57
CA LEU A 65 2.52 -3.51 8.40
C LEU A 65 1.49 -3.65 7.29
N ASP A 66 0.25 -3.30 7.60
CA ASP A 66 -0.86 -3.35 6.65
C ASP A 66 -1.50 -1.97 6.53
N HIS A 67 -2.21 -1.77 5.42
CA HIS A 67 -2.94 -0.54 5.11
C HIS A 67 -4.43 -0.78 5.29
N LEU A 68 -5.09 -0.01 6.15
CA LEU A 68 -6.54 -0.08 6.34
C LEU A 68 -7.27 0.15 5.02
N ILE A 69 -6.84 1.17 4.27
CA ILE A 69 -7.23 1.46 2.89
C ILE A 69 -6.10 1.02 1.97
N ALA A 70 -6.40 0.11 1.05
CA ALA A 70 -5.41 -0.50 0.18
C ALA A 70 -4.68 0.52 -0.72
N MET A 71 -3.38 0.33 -0.91
CA MET A 71 -2.53 1.13 -1.80
C MET A 71 -2.65 0.69 -3.27
N ASN A 72 -3.82 0.89 -3.88
CA ASN A 72 -4.08 0.53 -5.27
C ASN A 72 -4.88 1.60 -6.02
N LYS A 73 -5.02 1.48 -7.35
CA LYS A 73 -5.73 2.44 -8.21
C LYS A 73 -7.19 2.67 -7.79
N ALA A 74 -7.84 1.66 -7.21
CA ALA A 74 -9.26 1.73 -6.87
C ALA A 74 -9.51 2.45 -5.53
N ALA A 75 -8.72 2.15 -4.50
CA ALA A 75 -8.93 2.63 -3.14
C ALA A 75 -8.03 3.81 -2.74
N LEU A 76 -6.89 3.99 -3.42
CA LEU A 76 -5.97 5.13 -3.26
C LEU A 76 -5.53 5.43 -1.82
N GLY A 77 -5.44 4.40 -0.96
CA GLY A 77 -4.94 4.56 0.40
C GLY A 77 -3.46 4.97 0.42
N LEU A 78 -3.10 5.88 1.34
CA LEU A 78 -1.74 6.40 1.44
C LEU A 78 -0.84 5.52 2.31
N HIS A 79 0.47 5.53 2.04
CA HIS A 79 1.45 5.05 3.01
C HIS A 79 1.76 6.15 4.03
N ALA A 80 0.90 6.26 5.05
CA ALA A 80 0.86 7.38 5.98
C ALA A 80 0.44 6.92 7.39
N TRP A 81 0.76 7.69 8.44
CA TRP A 81 0.18 7.40 9.76
C TRP A 81 -1.35 7.45 9.71
N GLY A 82 -1.97 6.64 10.55
CA GLY A 82 -3.42 6.45 10.60
C GLY A 82 -3.91 5.41 9.58
N ASN A 83 -3.31 5.32 8.39
CA ASN A 83 -3.63 4.24 7.46
C ASN A 83 -2.79 2.97 7.69
N VAL A 84 -1.52 3.13 8.09
CA VAL A 84 -0.63 2.00 8.40
C VAL A 84 -0.84 1.50 9.82
N VAL A 85 -1.16 0.22 9.98
CA VAL A 85 -1.43 -0.43 11.27
C VAL A 85 -0.56 -1.68 11.48
N PRO A 86 -0.26 -2.06 12.74
CA PRO A 86 0.48 -3.28 13.04
C PRO A 86 -0.45 -4.50 12.99
N CYS A 87 -0.04 -5.55 12.30
CA CYS A 87 -0.76 -6.81 12.27
C CYS A 87 0.20 -8.01 12.24
N CYS A 88 -0.33 -9.22 12.40
CA CYS A 88 0.45 -10.43 12.15
C CYS A 88 0.49 -10.76 10.65
N HIS A 89 1.51 -11.50 10.23
CA HIS A 89 1.70 -11.90 8.83
C HIS A 89 0.51 -12.69 8.26
N SER A 90 -0.10 -13.57 9.08
CA SER A 90 -1.30 -14.33 8.67
C SER A 90 -2.48 -13.42 8.35
N CYS A 91 -2.75 -12.40 9.17
CA CYS A 91 -3.85 -11.48 8.90
C CYS A 91 -3.56 -10.60 7.68
N ASN A 92 -2.33 -10.10 7.53
CA ASN A 92 -1.95 -9.30 6.36
C ASN A 92 -2.18 -10.09 5.06
N ASN A 93 -1.71 -11.35 5.03
CA ASN A 93 -1.84 -12.24 3.87
C ASN A 93 -3.30 -12.62 3.55
N GLU A 94 -4.21 -12.57 4.51
CA GLU A 94 -5.62 -12.93 4.29
C GLU A 94 -6.52 -11.73 3.96
N LYS A 95 -6.23 -10.57 4.56
CA LYS A 95 -6.93 -9.32 4.26
C LYS A 95 -6.65 -8.90 2.82
N GLN A 96 -5.37 -8.85 2.45
CA GLN A 96 -4.95 -8.33 1.14
C GLN A 96 -5.60 -6.95 0.88
N GLN A 97 -6.36 -6.83 -0.20
CA GLN A 97 -7.03 -5.61 -0.64
C GLN A 97 -8.47 -5.47 -0.12
N LYS A 98 -8.94 -6.39 0.74
CA LYS A 98 -10.31 -6.36 1.29
C LYS A 98 -10.49 -5.17 2.23
N ASN A 99 -11.74 -4.75 2.39
CA ASN A 99 -12.12 -3.77 3.39
C ASN A 99 -11.73 -4.27 4.79
N TRP A 100 -11.07 -3.41 5.56
CA TRP A 100 -10.53 -3.80 6.87
C TRP A 100 -11.63 -4.03 7.92
N GLU A 101 -12.78 -3.36 7.83
CA GLU A 101 -13.89 -3.54 8.76
C GLU A 101 -14.57 -4.89 8.55
N GLU A 102 -14.84 -5.24 7.29
CA GLU A 102 -15.38 -6.55 6.93
C GLU A 102 -14.41 -7.68 7.31
N PHE A 103 -13.12 -7.48 7.05
CA PHE A 103 -12.09 -8.43 7.44
C PHE A 103 -12.00 -8.59 8.95
N LEU A 104 -12.11 -7.51 9.71
CA LEU A 104 -12.09 -7.58 11.18
C LEU A 104 -13.23 -8.45 11.72
N LEU A 105 -14.43 -8.34 11.16
CA LEU A 105 -15.58 -9.16 11.54
C LEU A 105 -15.35 -10.66 11.33
N SER A 106 -14.49 -11.06 10.39
CA SER A 106 -14.13 -12.47 10.19
C SER A 106 -13.06 -12.99 11.16
N LYS A 107 -12.41 -12.10 11.94
CA LYS A 107 -11.27 -12.42 12.81
C LYS A 107 -11.58 -12.52 14.30
N ALA A 108 -12.74 -12.08 14.73
CA ALA A 108 -13.11 -12.09 16.14
C ALA A 108 -14.61 -12.22 16.35
N SER A 109 -15.01 -12.62 17.56
CA SER A 109 -16.40 -12.50 18.00
C SER A 109 -16.87 -11.03 17.91
N PRO A 110 -18.19 -10.78 17.80
CA PRO A 110 -18.72 -9.42 17.68
C PRO A 110 -18.20 -8.44 18.75
N ASP A 111 -18.08 -8.88 20.00
CA ASP A 111 -17.58 -8.05 21.11
C ASP A 111 -16.11 -7.66 20.91
N LEU A 112 -15.25 -8.63 20.58
CA LEU A 112 -13.83 -8.37 20.33
C LEU A 112 -13.61 -7.53 19.07
N SER A 113 -14.39 -7.77 18.02
CA SER A 113 -14.36 -6.99 16.79
C SER A 113 -14.73 -5.53 17.06
N SER A 114 -15.71 -5.27 17.93
CA SER A 114 -16.10 -3.91 18.31
C SER A 114 -14.99 -3.18 19.07
N ILE A 115 -14.34 -3.86 20.03
CA ILE A 115 -13.20 -3.30 20.79
C ILE A 115 -12.03 -2.97 19.85
N ARG A 116 -11.70 -3.89 18.94
CA ARG A 116 -10.60 -3.70 17.99
C ARG A 116 -10.90 -2.63 16.95
N LYS A 117 -12.13 -2.58 16.44
CA LYS A 117 -12.61 -1.54 15.53
C LYS A 117 -12.45 -0.18 16.18
N LYS A 118 -12.88 -0.04 17.44
CA LYS A 118 -12.70 1.19 18.20
C LYS A 118 -11.22 1.56 18.34
N ARG A 119 -10.34 0.62 18.67
CA ARG A 119 -8.89 0.88 18.76
C ARG A 119 -8.30 1.41 17.45
N ILE A 120 -8.67 0.81 16.32
CA ILE A 120 -8.24 1.26 14.99
C ILE A 120 -8.77 2.66 14.71
N GLN A 121 -10.05 2.93 15.00
CA GLN A 121 -10.66 4.26 14.80
C GLN A 121 -10.01 5.32 15.69
N ASP A 122 -9.71 4.99 16.95
CA ASP A 122 -9.01 5.89 17.87
C ASP A 122 -7.59 6.20 17.35
N PHE A 123 -6.91 5.22 16.73
CA PHE A 123 -5.62 5.44 16.08
C PHE A 123 -5.73 6.37 14.86
N VAL A 124 -6.68 6.10 13.97
CA VAL A 124 -6.95 6.93 12.78
C VAL A 124 -7.23 8.37 13.18
N ALA A 125 -8.08 8.57 14.21
CA ALA A 125 -8.42 9.88 14.75
C ALA A 125 -7.22 10.57 15.40
N ALA A 126 -6.44 9.86 16.23
CA ALA A 126 -5.25 10.40 16.88
C ALA A 126 -4.17 10.81 15.86
N LYS A 127 -4.12 10.12 14.72
CA LYS A 127 -3.25 10.47 13.60
C LYS A 127 -3.92 11.43 12.61
N GLN A 128 -5.13 11.90 12.85
CA GLN A 128 -5.81 12.87 11.96
C GLN A 128 -5.79 12.42 10.49
N TYR A 129 -5.93 11.11 10.24
CA TYR A 129 -5.93 10.58 8.89
C TYR A 129 -7.35 10.69 8.29
N ASP A 130 -7.46 11.45 7.20
CA ASP A 130 -8.69 11.62 6.44
C ASP A 130 -8.65 10.78 5.16
N PRO A 131 -9.52 9.77 5.03
CA PRO A 131 -9.57 8.92 3.85
C PRO A 131 -10.20 9.59 2.61
N ASN A 132 -10.78 10.78 2.75
CA ASN A 132 -11.53 11.44 1.67
C ASN A 132 -10.67 12.32 0.76
N LEU A 133 -9.34 12.24 0.86
CA LEU A 133 -8.45 12.93 -0.06
C LEU A 133 -8.70 12.43 -1.50
N ASN A 134 -9.32 13.28 -2.32
CA ASN A 134 -9.66 12.90 -3.68
C ASN A 134 -8.44 12.98 -4.61
N LEU A 135 -7.87 11.81 -4.93
CA LEU A 135 -6.73 11.66 -5.84
C LEU A 135 -7.11 10.94 -7.15
N HIS A 136 -8.39 10.64 -7.37
CA HIS A 136 -8.80 9.74 -8.46
C HIS A 136 -8.41 10.25 -9.85
N GLU A 137 -8.56 11.54 -10.11
CA GLU A 137 -8.17 12.14 -11.38
C GLU A 137 -6.65 12.03 -11.61
N PHE A 138 -5.85 12.49 -10.65
CA PHE A 138 -4.38 12.46 -10.76
C PHE A 138 -3.83 11.04 -10.86
N ALA A 139 -4.33 10.11 -10.04
CA ALA A 139 -3.92 8.71 -10.07
C ALA A 139 -4.38 8.00 -11.36
N GLY A 140 -5.58 8.34 -11.86
CA GLY A 140 -6.10 7.84 -13.13
C GLY A 140 -5.18 8.20 -14.29
N ASN A 141 -4.89 9.50 -14.44
CA ASN A 141 -4.00 10.01 -15.48
C ASN A 141 -2.61 9.39 -15.37
N LEU A 142 -2.00 9.38 -14.18
CA LEU A 142 -0.69 8.76 -13.96
C LEU A 142 -0.64 7.29 -14.38
N TYR A 143 -1.68 6.51 -14.05
CA TYR A 143 -1.75 5.10 -14.40
C TYR A 143 -1.76 4.90 -15.93
N GLU A 144 -2.56 5.71 -16.63
CA GLU A 144 -2.71 5.63 -18.08
C GLU A 144 -1.42 6.09 -18.78
N ASP A 145 -0.91 7.26 -18.42
CA ASP A 145 0.27 7.88 -19.03
C ASP A 145 1.51 7.00 -18.87
N VAL A 146 1.80 6.53 -17.65
CA VAL A 146 2.96 5.68 -17.39
C VAL A 146 2.83 4.35 -18.14
N GLY A 147 1.63 3.78 -18.18
CA GLY A 147 1.35 2.56 -18.92
C GLY A 147 1.64 2.71 -20.42
N GLU A 148 1.15 3.78 -21.03
CA GLU A 148 1.34 4.04 -22.47
C GLU A 148 2.79 4.37 -22.83
N VAL A 149 3.44 5.24 -22.04
CA VAL A 149 4.84 5.61 -22.27
C VAL A 149 5.75 4.39 -22.14
N ALA A 150 5.57 3.58 -21.11
CA ALA A 150 6.37 2.37 -20.90
C ALA A 150 6.21 1.38 -22.06
N MET A 151 4.99 1.11 -22.49
CA MET A 151 4.74 0.17 -23.60
C MET A 151 5.28 0.70 -24.92
N THR A 152 5.18 2.01 -25.17
CA THR A 152 5.75 2.64 -26.37
C THR A 152 7.27 2.46 -26.42
N LEU A 153 7.96 2.70 -25.30
CA LEU A 153 9.41 2.52 -25.22
C LEU A 153 9.83 1.05 -25.35
N ILE A 154 9.11 0.13 -24.71
CA ILE A 154 9.37 -1.31 -24.82
C ILE A 154 9.21 -1.77 -26.26
N ASN A 155 8.13 -1.39 -26.93
CA ASN A 155 7.86 -1.74 -28.32
C ASN A 155 8.92 -1.16 -29.27
N LEU A 156 9.38 0.07 -29.02
CA LEU A 156 10.46 0.69 -29.78
C LEU A 156 11.76 -0.11 -29.66
N ARG A 157 12.16 -0.48 -28.43
CA ARG A 157 13.37 -1.27 -28.18
C ARG A 157 13.25 -2.69 -28.73
N TYR A 158 12.06 -3.29 -28.65
CA TYR A 158 11.77 -4.59 -29.26
C TYR A 158 12.01 -4.55 -30.77
N LYS A 159 11.44 -3.57 -31.49
CA LYS A 159 11.65 -3.42 -32.95
C LYS A 159 13.13 -3.22 -33.31
N GLN A 160 13.86 -2.44 -32.50
CA GLN A 160 15.30 -2.26 -32.70
C GLN A 160 16.07 -3.58 -32.54
N ALA A 161 15.75 -4.38 -31.52
CA ALA A 161 16.34 -5.69 -31.29
C ALA A 161 15.99 -6.69 -32.42
N GLU A 162 14.73 -6.71 -32.85
CA GLU A 162 14.25 -7.55 -33.96
C GLU A 162 15.03 -7.26 -35.26
N ASN A 163 15.19 -5.99 -35.62
CA ASN A 163 15.99 -5.59 -36.77
C ASN A 163 17.45 -6.03 -36.65
N GLY A 164 18.06 -5.89 -35.48
CA GLY A 164 19.43 -6.33 -35.23
C GLY A 164 19.59 -7.85 -35.40
N ILE A 165 18.63 -8.63 -34.88
CA ILE A 165 18.62 -10.09 -35.05
C ILE A 165 18.46 -10.47 -36.53
N GLN A 166 17.55 -9.83 -37.26
CA GLN A 166 17.37 -10.09 -38.69
C GLN A 166 18.63 -9.80 -39.49
N GLN A 167 19.37 -8.73 -39.17
CA GLN A 167 20.65 -8.42 -39.82
C GLN A 167 21.70 -9.48 -39.52
N LEU A 168 21.79 -9.96 -38.28
CA LEU A 168 22.73 -11.00 -37.86
C LEU A 168 22.48 -12.35 -38.56
N LEU A 169 21.21 -12.69 -38.81
CA LEU A 169 20.80 -13.97 -39.39
C LEU A 169 20.76 -14.00 -40.92
N LYS A 170 21.10 -12.90 -41.61
CA LYS A 170 21.18 -12.91 -43.08
C LYS A 170 22.31 -13.85 -43.54
N PRO A 171 22.05 -14.82 -44.42
CA PRO A 171 23.12 -15.62 -45.00
C PRO A 171 24.03 -14.74 -45.87
N ASN A 172 25.34 -15.05 -45.86
CA ASN A 172 26.34 -14.41 -46.71
C ASN A 172 26.03 -14.59 -48.20
#